data_AF-A0AAU9JAR5-F1
#
_entry.id   AF-A0AAU9JAR5-F1
#
_cell.length_a   1.000
_cell.length_b   1.000
_cell.length_c   1.000
_cell.angle_alpha   90.00
_cell.angle_beta   90.00
_cell.angle_gamma   90.00
#
_symmetry.space_group_name_H-M   'P 1'
#
loop_
_entity.id
_entity.type
_entity.pdbx_description
1 polymer ?
#
loop_
_entity_poly.entity_id
_entity_poly.type
_entity_poly.pdbx_seq_one_letter_code
_entity_poly.pdbx_strand_id
1 'polypeptide(L)'
;MEDLHTQELIKEYLTYHGFSSTLECFNAELKSKAISKQTKKPTTSKEIGEMPRLYTISLGEDGKAARVSTLEKRLENAEKSKENILRNGRKLFEIVVDTIQLLEEQNSQAYQDKISVYKKQLAKIQEILGLRVYETESISILNPNYIQEMKTKILNDLERKNYTELAELLVTLRAESLSAPKDKRSELIRLLSSEDIFSGSLRNLLTIRNHSIKSCLLALVSILCSENHGRNYILSGYSSTVIAQLMAEVKEQESGSVTQRFALAALSKLSYTEDEVCSQLTEANFIEWLIKSMLYNQIVRKSPTHPFVHIFGSALLANLLNFPAGRNYILHYGEPNVILRYLLDIVKEPMLPAEAICALLICVSTAMSACDSADYSNVEREIRELISNYQERTDENEEMKSLVFAACTALLQKQPIEPRLGREEEETSSSIEVFDFECFTDEILLET
;
A
#
# COMPACT_ATOMS: atom_id res chain seq x y z
N MET A 1 12.25 -12.61 21.39
CA MET A 1 11.12 -12.58 22.34
C MET A 1 10.12 -11.49 21.97
N GLU A 2 10.54 -10.36 21.41
CA GLU A 2 9.64 -9.26 21.01
C GLU A 2 8.64 -9.63 19.89
N ASP A 3 9.02 -10.47 18.90
CA ASP A 3 8.13 -10.81 17.76
C ASP A 3 6.93 -11.71 18.14
N LEU A 4 7.07 -12.59 19.14
CA LEU A 4 5.97 -13.48 19.55
C LEU A 4 4.91 -12.73 20.38
N HIS A 5 5.37 -11.83 21.25
CA HIS A 5 4.48 -11.03 22.09
C HIS A 5 3.67 -10.05 21.24
N THR A 6 4.28 -9.38 20.25
CA THR A 6 3.56 -8.53 19.30
C THR A 6 2.53 -9.32 18.50
N GLN A 7 2.85 -10.54 18.06
CA GLN A 7 1.90 -11.39 17.34
C GLN A 7 0.72 -11.84 18.23
N GLU A 8 0.97 -12.13 19.51
CA GLU A 8 -0.10 -12.42 20.49
C GLU A 8 -0.97 -11.18 20.74
N LEU A 9 -0.37 -10.00 20.88
CA LEU A 9 -1.11 -8.73 21.02
C LEU A 9 -1.95 -8.41 19.80
N ILE A 10 -1.44 -8.64 18.58
CA ILE A 10 -2.22 -8.47 17.34
C ILE A 10 -3.37 -9.49 17.30
N LYS A 11 -3.13 -10.76 17.65
CA LYS A 11 -4.21 -11.77 17.72
C LYS A 11 -5.26 -11.42 18.76
N GLU A 12 -4.85 -10.95 19.93
CA GLU A 12 -5.72 -10.52 21.00
C GLU A 12 -6.55 -9.31 20.57
N TYR A 13 -5.92 -8.31 19.94
CA TYR A 13 -6.59 -7.15 19.35
C TYR A 13 -7.63 -7.58 18.30
N LEU A 14 -7.24 -8.41 17.33
CA LEU A 14 -8.14 -8.89 16.28
C LEU A 14 -9.29 -9.73 16.83
N THR A 15 -9.04 -10.54 17.86
CA THR A 15 -10.07 -11.34 18.54
C THR A 15 -11.02 -10.46 19.34
N TYR A 16 -10.48 -9.50 20.11
CA TYR A 16 -11.23 -8.59 20.94
C TYR A 16 -12.19 -7.71 20.11
N HIS A 17 -11.74 -7.26 18.94
CA HIS A 17 -12.54 -6.43 18.04
C HIS A 17 -13.42 -7.22 17.07
N GLY A 18 -13.42 -8.57 17.14
CA GLY A 18 -14.31 -9.40 16.31
C GLY A 18 -13.86 -9.58 14.86
N PHE A 19 -12.64 -9.17 14.51
CA PHE A 19 -12.06 -9.23 13.17
C PHE A 19 -11.65 -10.65 12.76
N SER A 20 -12.60 -11.58 12.80
CA SER A 20 -12.42 -13.01 12.54
C SER A 20 -11.80 -13.31 11.17
N SER A 21 -12.22 -12.58 10.14
CA SER A 21 -11.69 -12.69 8.78
C SER A 21 -10.22 -12.25 8.68
N THR A 22 -9.88 -11.13 9.32
CA THR A 22 -8.51 -10.60 9.38
C THR A 22 -7.60 -11.50 10.20
N LEU A 23 -8.11 -12.08 11.29
CA LEU A 23 -7.39 -13.05 12.12
C LEU A 23 -7.03 -14.32 11.34
N GLU A 24 -7.95 -14.84 10.51
CA GLU A 24 -7.66 -15.98 9.63
C GLU A 24 -6.55 -15.65 8.62
N CYS A 25 -6.60 -14.47 7.99
CA CYS A 25 -5.58 -14.01 7.06
C CYS A 25 -4.22 -13.83 7.75
N PHE A 26 -4.20 -13.16 8.91
CA PHE A 26 -2.99 -12.98 9.72
C PHE A 26 -2.37 -14.33 10.12
N ASN A 27 -3.21 -15.31 10.49
CA ASN A 27 -2.73 -16.66 10.80
C ASN A 27 -2.20 -17.42 9.57
N ALA A 28 -2.81 -17.24 8.39
CA ALA A 28 -2.31 -17.81 7.14
C ALA A 28 -0.95 -17.21 6.77
N GLU A 29 -0.78 -15.90 6.95
CA GLU A 29 0.47 -15.19 6.71
C GLU A 29 1.56 -15.56 7.73
N LEU A 30 1.21 -15.76 9.00
CA LEU A 30 2.15 -16.27 9.99
C LEU A 30 2.62 -17.69 9.66
N LYS A 31 1.73 -18.54 9.12
CA LYS A 31 2.09 -19.89 8.67
C LYS A 31 3.02 -19.84 7.44
N SER A 32 2.78 -18.96 6.49
CA SER A 32 3.68 -18.78 5.33
C SER A 32 5.03 -18.18 5.73
N LYS A 33 5.05 -17.22 6.66
CA LYS A 33 6.28 -16.67 7.27
C LYS A 33 7.02 -17.70 8.12
N ALA A 34 6.36 -18.63 8.80
CA ALA A 34 7.01 -19.69 9.58
C ALA A 34 7.78 -20.69 8.69
N ILE A 35 7.33 -20.91 7.45
CA ILE A 35 8.06 -21.69 6.44
C ILE A 35 9.27 -20.91 5.90
N SER A 36 9.26 -19.57 6.01
CA SER A 36 10.34 -18.66 5.60
C SER A 36 11.37 -18.33 6.71
N LYS A 37 11.01 -18.49 7.99
CA LYS A 37 11.82 -18.06 9.17
C LYS A 37 12.88 -19.08 9.65
N GLN A 38 13.62 -19.72 8.74
CA GLN A 38 14.94 -20.29 9.08
C GLN A 38 16.07 -19.25 9.07
N THR A 39 15.77 -17.96 8.86
CA THR A 39 16.79 -16.91 8.87
C THR A 39 16.35 -15.63 9.57
N LYS A 40 17.15 -15.27 10.58
CA LYS A 40 17.41 -13.96 11.20
C LYS A 40 16.53 -13.52 12.39
N LYS A 41 17.25 -13.19 13.48
CA LYS A 41 16.86 -12.49 14.71
C LYS A 41 16.80 -10.97 14.48
N PRO A 42 15.94 -10.22 15.20
CA PRO A 42 16.18 -8.81 15.48
C PRO A 42 16.76 -8.59 16.88
N THR A 43 17.49 -7.48 17.00
CA THR A 43 18.18 -6.96 18.19
C THR A 43 17.73 -5.52 18.37
N THR A 44 17.24 -5.13 19.54
CA THR A 44 17.25 -3.73 19.98
C THR A 44 17.30 -3.62 21.51
N SER A 45 18.46 -3.26 22.05
CA SER A 45 18.55 -2.54 23.32
C SER A 45 19.69 -1.53 23.19
N LYS A 46 19.38 -0.24 23.32
CA LYS A 46 20.32 0.89 23.18
C LYS A 46 21.43 0.77 24.23
N GLU A 47 22.68 0.62 23.77
CA GLU A 47 23.87 0.51 24.62
C GLU A 47 24.42 1.89 25.01
N ILE A 48 24.81 2.01 26.29
CA ILE A 48 25.46 3.15 26.97
C ILE A 48 26.74 3.68 26.27
N GLY A 49 27.27 2.95 25.27
CA GLY A 49 28.52 3.25 24.57
C GLY A 49 28.49 4.43 23.59
N GLU A 50 27.34 5.07 23.37
CA GLU A 50 27.18 6.24 22.48
C GLU A 50 27.26 7.59 23.20
N MET A 51 27.39 7.61 24.54
CA MET A 51 27.45 8.87 25.28
C MET A 51 28.79 9.62 25.13
N PRO A 52 28.77 10.97 25.05
CA PRO A 52 29.98 11.79 24.95
C PRO A 52 30.98 11.56 26.10
N ARG A 53 32.29 11.69 25.80
CA ARG A 53 33.40 11.51 26.78
C ARG A 53 33.20 12.25 28.11
N LEU A 54 32.65 13.46 28.05
CA LEU A 54 32.35 14.30 29.21
C LEU A 54 31.36 13.63 30.18
N TYR A 55 30.39 12.88 29.67
CA TYR A 55 29.36 12.18 30.47
C TYR A 55 29.90 10.96 31.21
N THR A 56 30.90 10.28 30.65
CA THR A 56 31.57 9.16 31.35
C THR A 56 32.57 9.62 32.43
N ILE A 57 33.01 10.87 32.38
CA ILE A 57 33.91 11.45 33.40
C ILE A 57 33.13 11.84 34.66
N SER A 58 31.86 12.24 34.52
CA SER A 58 30.97 12.56 35.65
C SER A 58 30.44 11.34 36.40
N LEU A 59 30.58 10.14 35.86
CA LEU A 59 30.11 8.86 36.46
C LEU A 59 31.15 8.16 37.36
N GLY A 60 32.31 8.79 37.62
CA GLY A 60 33.33 8.23 38.53
C GLY A 60 34.15 7.06 37.96
N GLU A 61 34.84 6.31 38.83
CA GLU A 61 35.73 5.19 38.44
C GLU A 61 34.97 4.00 37.84
N ASP A 62 33.74 3.74 38.32
CA ASP A 62 32.88 2.67 37.82
C ASP A 62 32.43 2.90 36.37
N GLY A 63 32.14 4.15 36.01
CA GLY A 63 31.82 4.54 34.62
C GLY A 63 33.00 4.37 33.66
N LYS A 64 34.24 4.55 34.16
CA LYS A 64 35.45 4.30 33.37
C LYS A 64 35.69 2.81 33.17
N ALA A 65 35.52 1.98 34.21
CA ALA A 65 35.69 0.53 34.11
C ALA A 65 34.67 -0.12 33.15
N ALA A 66 33.40 0.28 33.21
CA ALA A 66 32.36 -0.19 32.30
C ALA A 66 32.66 0.16 30.83
N ARG A 67 33.19 1.37 30.59
CA ARG A 67 33.61 1.80 29.26
C ARG A 67 34.82 1.01 28.74
N VAL A 68 35.84 0.78 29.57
CA VAL A 68 37.02 -0.01 29.19
C VAL A 68 36.61 -1.44 28.84
N SER A 69 35.78 -2.09 29.66
CA SER A 69 35.25 -3.42 29.34
C SER A 69 34.44 -3.45 28.04
N THR A 70 33.67 -2.40 27.75
CA THR A 70 32.93 -2.28 26.48
C THR A 70 33.88 -2.11 25.28
N LEU A 71 34.96 -1.33 25.45
CA LEU A 71 35.97 -1.14 24.40
C LEU A 71 36.77 -2.42 24.15
N GLU A 72 37.10 -3.19 25.19
CA GLU A 72 37.76 -4.50 25.07
C GLU A 72 36.87 -5.50 24.30
N LYS A 73 35.57 -5.56 24.62
CA LYS A 73 34.61 -6.38 23.85
C LYS A 73 34.51 -5.93 22.39
N ARG A 74 34.53 -4.62 22.12
CA ARG A 74 34.54 -4.09 20.74
C ARG A 74 35.82 -4.47 20.00
N LEU A 75 36.97 -4.44 20.68
CA LEU A 75 38.25 -4.86 20.12
C LEU A 75 38.23 -6.37 19.77
N GLU A 76 37.78 -7.22 20.69
CA GLU A 76 37.65 -8.67 20.44
C GLU A 76 36.69 -8.96 19.27
N ASN A 77 35.57 -8.24 19.19
CA ASN A 77 34.63 -8.35 18.07
C ASN A 77 35.24 -7.87 16.75
N ALA A 78 36.05 -6.81 16.77
CA ALA A 78 36.76 -6.32 15.60
C ALA A 78 37.83 -7.34 15.13
N GLU A 79 38.54 -8.00 16.05
CA GLU A 79 39.49 -9.07 15.72
C GLU A 79 38.81 -10.29 15.10
N LYS A 80 37.68 -10.73 15.68
CA LYS A 80 36.85 -11.81 15.09
C LYS A 80 36.32 -11.43 13.71
N SER A 81 35.89 -10.19 13.54
CA SER A 81 35.44 -9.66 12.25
C SER A 81 36.57 -9.68 11.21
N LYS A 82 37.77 -9.20 11.58
CA LYS A 82 38.97 -9.24 10.74
C LYS A 82 39.31 -10.67 10.30
N GLU A 83 39.30 -11.63 11.22
CA GLU A 83 39.59 -13.03 10.89
C GLU A 83 38.53 -13.61 9.94
N ASN A 84 37.26 -13.29 10.16
CA ASN A 84 36.17 -13.69 9.29
C ASN A 84 36.30 -13.09 7.88
N ILE A 85 36.66 -11.80 7.77
CA ILE A 85 36.94 -11.13 6.49
C ILE A 85 38.07 -11.86 5.74
N LEU A 86 39.19 -12.14 6.42
CA LEU A 86 40.33 -12.84 5.80
C LEU A 86 39.96 -14.24 5.32
N ARG A 87 39.19 -15.00 6.11
CA ARG A 87 38.72 -16.33 5.74
C ARG A 87 37.81 -16.32 4.52
N ASN A 88 36.89 -15.36 4.44
CA ASN A 88 35.99 -15.23 3.30
C ASN A 88 36.70 -14.69 2.05
N GLY A 89 37.71 -13.83 2.22
CA GLY A 89 38.60 -13.42 1.14
C GLY A 89 39.32 -14.63 0.50
N ARG A 90 39.82 -15.58 1.31
CA ARG A 90 40.43 -16.82 0.79
C ARG A 90 39.43 -17.66 -0.02
N LYS A 91 38.21 -17.83 0.47
CA LYS A 91 37.14 -18.54 -0.26
C LYS A 91 36.78 -17.87 -1.58
N LEU A 92 36.78 -16.54 -1.62
CA LEU A 92 36.56 -15.81 -2.87
C LEU A 92 37.63 -16.16 -3.90
N PHE A 93 38.91 -16.17 -3.51
CA PHE A 93 40.00 -16.60 -4.39
C PHE A 93 39.86 -18.07 -4.81
N GLU A 94 39.45 -18.97 -3.93
CA GLU A 94 39.19 -20.38 -4.28
C GLU A 94 38.10 -20.50 -5.36
N ILE A 95 36.99 -19.76 -5.23
CA ILE A 95 35.91 -19.73 -6.23
C ILE A 95 36.43 -19.23 -7.58
N VAL A 96 37.24 -18.15 -7.58
CA VAL A 96 37.82 -17.59 -8.81
C VAL A 96 38.73 -18.61 -9.50
N VAL A 97 39.61 -19.28 -8.75
CA VAL A 97 40.53 -20.29 -9.29
C VAL A 97 39.76 -21.48 -9.87
N ASP A 98 38.77 -22.03 -9.15
CA ASP A 98 37.98 -23.17 -9.64
C ASP A 98 37.14 -22.79 -10.88
N THR A 99 36.62 -21.55 -10.93
CA THR A 99 35.88 -21.06 -12.10
C THR A 99 36.77 -20.97 -13.34
N ILE A 100 38.01 -20.49 -13.19
CA ILE A 100 38.98 -20.44 -14.29
C ILE A 100 39.33 -21.86 -14.77
N GLN A 101 39.57 -22.79 -13.86
CA GLN A 101 39.87 -24.19 -14.20
C GLN A 101 38.71 -24.87 -14.95
N LEU A 102 37.47 -24.66 -14.50
CA LEU A 102 36.28 -25.21 -15.18
C LEU A 102 36.08 -24.63 -16.58
N LEU A 103 36.45 -23.37 -16.80
CA LEU A 103 36.41 -22.73 -18.11
C LEU A 103 37.48 -23.29 -19.04
N GLU A 104 38.68 -23.59 -18.53
CA GLU A 104 39.75 -24.26 -19.29
C GLU A 104 39.38 -25.69 -19.68
N GLU A 105 38.67 -26.42 -18.81
CA GLU A 105 38.25 -27.81 -19.03
C GLU A 105 37.07 -27.97 -20.02
N GLN A 106 36.45 -26.87 -20.47
CA GLN A 106 35.30 -26.83 -21.41
C GLN A 106 34.09 -27.72 -21.02
N ASN A 107 33.97 -28.07 -19.75
CA ASN A 107 32.92 -28.99 -19.28
C ASN A 107 31.62 -28.24 -18.93
N SER A 108 30.84 -27.94 -19.96
CA SER A 108 29.65 -27.07 -19.89
C SER A 108 28.58 -27.52 -18.90
N GLN A 109 28.46 -28.84 -18.64
CA GLN A 109 27.47 -29.38 -17.70
C GLN A 109 27.92 -29.20 -16.24
N ALA A 110 29.18 -29.49 -15.94
CA ALA A 110 29.75 -29.29 -14.59
C ALA A 110 29.79 -27.80 -14.19
N TYR A 111 29.91 -26.92 -15.19
CA TYR A 111 29.88 -25.47 -15.02
C TYR A 111 28.50 -24.97 -14.53
N GLN A 112 27.41 -25.45 -15.13
CA GLN A 112 26.03 -25.07 -14.76
C GLN A 112 25.70 -25.45 -13.31
N ASP A 113 26.07 -26.65 -12.87
CA ASP A 113 25.78 -27.14 -11.52
C ASP A 113 26.53 -26.34 -10.45
N LYS A 114 27.81 -26.03 -10.69
CA LYS A 114 28.66 -25.27 -9.76
C LYS A 114 28.34 -23.76 -9.73
N ILE A 115 27.87 -23.16 -10.81
CA ILE A 115 27.50 -21.72 -10.85
C ILE A 115 26.46 -21.38 -9.78
N SER A 116 25.43 -22.22 -9.62
CA SER A 116 24.36 -21.98 -8.65
C SER A 116 24.91 -21.94 -7.21
N VAL A 117 25.91 -22.77 -6.94
CA VAL A 117 26.61 -22.85 -5.65
C VAL A 117 27.51 -21.64 -5.45
N TYR A 118 28.25 -21.22 -6.48
CA TYR A 118 29.10 -20.02 -6.42
C TYR A 118 28.33 -18.74 -6.26
N LYS A 119 27.17 -18.59 -6.92
CA LYS A 119 26.29 -17.44 -6.69
C LYS A 119 25.85 -17.34 -5.23
N LYS A 120 25.48 -18.46 -4.60
CA LYS A 120 25.11 -18.50 -3.17
C LYS A 120 26.30 -18.19 -2.25
N GLN A 121 27.48 -18.71 -2.56
CA GLN A 121 28.69 -18.45 -1.77
C GLN A 121 29.17 -16.99 -1.91
N LEU A 122 29.10 -16.41 -3.11
CA LEU A 122 29.43 -15.01 -3.37
C LEU A 122 28.47 -14.05 -2.66
N ALA A 123 27.16 -14.31 -2.71
CA ALA A 123 26.18 -13.52 -1.97
C ALA A 123 26.46 -13.52 -0.45
N LYS A 124 26.83 -14.69 0.09
CA LYS A 124 27.22 -14.82 1.51
C LYS A 124 28.51 -14.08 1.84
N ILE A 125 29.50 -14.11 0.95
CA ILE A 125 30.76 -13.36 1.13
C ILE A 125 30.51 -11.85 1.05
N GLN A 126 29.67 -11.39 0.11
CA GLN A 126 29.28 -9.98 -0.03
C GLN A 126 28.59 -9.44 1.23
N GLU A 127 27.65 -10.21 1.80
CA GLU A 127 26.99 -9.88 3.07
C GLU A 127 28.01 -9.72 4.21
N ILE A 128 28.98 -10.64 4.31
CA ILE A 128 29.98 -10.61 5.38
C ILE A 128 30.96 -9.44 5.23
N LEU A 129 31.30 -9.04 3.99
CA LEU A 129 32.24 -7.97 3.73
C LEU A 129 31.62 -6.56 3.81
N GLY A 130 30.30 -6.45 3.99
CA GLY A 130 29.61 -5.15 4.04
C GLY A 130 29.77 -4.34 2.76
N LEU A 131 30.13 -5.01 1.66
CA LEU A 131 30.16 -4.40 0.34
C LEU A 131 28.71 -4.12 -0.03
N ARG A 132 28.37 -2.84 -0.23
CA ARG A 132 27.10 -2.49 -0.88
C ARG A 132 27.03 -3.32 -2.14
N VAL A 133 25.93 -4.06 -2.28
CA VAL A 133 25.55 -4.70 -3.53
C VAL A 133 25.71 -3.59 -4.56
N TYR A 134 26.74 -3.67 -5.41
CA TYR A 134 26.62 -3.04 -6.73
C TYR A 134 25.30 -3.57 -7.22
N GLU A 135 24.36 -2.66 -7.48
CA GLU A 135 23.10 -2.93 -8.16
C GLU A 135 23.48 -3.78 -9.37
N THR A 136 23.51 -5.09 -9.16
CA THR A 136 23.31 -6.05 -10.21
C THR A 136 21.93 -5.65 -10.61
N GLU A 137 21.84 -5.01 -11.78
CA GLU A 137 20.59 -4.75 -12.49
C GLU A 137 19.66 -5.84 -12.03
N SER A 138 18.69 -5.49 -11.18
CA SER A 138 17.77 -6.47 -10.64
C SER A 138 17.11 -7.04 -11.88
N ILE A 139 17.61 -8.21 -12.31
CA ILE A 139 16.96 -9.03 -13.32
C ILE A 139 15.63 -9.26 -12.64
N SER A 140 14.64 -8.49 -13.06
CA SER A 140 13.27 -8.66 -12.63
C SER A 140 13.00 -10.16 -12.71
N ILE A 141 12.81 -10.80 -11.56
CA ILE A 141 12.50 -12.25 -11.48
C ILE A 141 11.28 -12.52 -12.38
N LEU A 142 10.42 -11.50 -12.50
CA LEU A 142 9.32 -11.37 -13.43
C LEU A 142 9.85 -11.08 -14.84
N ASN A 143 10.32 -12.14 -15.50
CA ASN A 143 10.44 -12.20 -16.95
C ASN A 143 9.18 -12.88 -17.56
N PRO A 144 8.93 -12.75 -18.88
CA PRO A 144 7.73 -13.32 -19.51
C PRO A 144 7.56 -14.82 -19.25
N ASN A 145 8.65 -15.60 -19.25
CA ASN A 145 8.58 -17.05 -19.03
C ASN A 145 8.11 -17.39 -17.61
N TYR A 146 8.60 -16.65 -16.61
CA TYR A 146 8.17 -16.83 -15.22
C TYR A 146 6.70 -16.46 -15.05
N ILE A 147 6.24 -15.37 -15.67
CA ILE A 147 4.83 -14.97 -15.63
C ILE A 147 3.94 -16.02 -16.30
N GLN A 148 4.37 -16.61 -17.42
CA GLN A 148 3.67 -17.71 -18.06
C GLN A 148 3.61 -18.97 -17.18
N GLU A 149 4.68 -19.27 -16.44
CA GLU A 149 4.68 -20.36 -15.45
C GLU A 149 3.66 -20.09 -14.33
N MET A 150 3.67 -18.90 -13.75
CA MET A 150 2.73 -18.50 -12.69
C MET A 150 1.28 -18.52 -13.18
N LYS A 151 1.03 -18.01 -14.39
CA LYS A 151 -0.27 -18.06 -15.08
C LYS A 151 -0.77 -19.50 -15.22
N THR A 152 0.08 -20.40 -15.69
CA THR A 152 -0.26 -21.82 -15.85
C THR A 152 -0.58 -22.48 -14.51
N LYS A 153 0.17 -22.15 -13.46
CA LYS A 153 -0.11 -22.65 -12.10
C LYS A 153 -1.44 -22.13 -11.54
N ILE A 154 -1.73 -20.84 -11.69
CA ILE A 154 -3.02 -20.24 -11.28
C ILE A 154 -4.20 -20.98 -11.91
N LEU A 155 -4.13 -21.25 -13.23
CA LEU A 155 -5.18 -21.99 -13.94
C LEU A 155 -5.34 -23.41 -13.40
N ASN A 156 -4.24 -24.15 -13.28
CA ASN A 156 -4.25 -25.52 -12.78
C ASN A 156 -4.82 -25.61 -11.36
N ASP A 157 -4.43 -24.69 -10.47
CA ASP A 157 -4.90 -24.67 -9.09
C ASP A 157 -6.36 -24.22 -8.98
N LEU A 158 -6.80 -23.32 -9.86
CA LEU A 158 -8.19 -22.93 -9.97
C LEU A 158 -9.07 -24.12 -10.42
N GLU A 159 -8.66 -24.85 -11.46
CA GLU A 159 -9.37 -26.04 -11.97
C GLU A 159 -9.44 -27.15 -10.93
N ARG A 160 -8.33 -27.39 -10.22
CA ARG A 160 -8.23 -28.40 -9.15
C ARG A 160 -8.88 -27.95 -7.84
N LYS A 161 -9.31 -26.69 -7.73
CA LYS A 161 -9.77 -26.05 -6.49
C LYS A 161 -8.72 -26.13 -5.36
N ASN A 162 -7.45 -26.08 -5.71
CA ASN A 162 -6.33 -26.08 -4.76
C ASN A 162 -6.13 -24.67 -4.18
N TYR A 163 -7.03 -24.28 -3.29
CA TYR A 163 -7.10 -22.90 -2.80
C TYR A 163 -5.91 -22.45 -1.96
N THR A 164 -5.19 -23.39 -1.34
CA THR A 164 -3.99 -23.08 -0.57
C THR A 164 -2.84 -22.65 -1.48
N GLU A 165 -2.51 -23.47 -2.48
CA GLU A 165 -1.45 -23.16 -3.45
C GLU A 165 -1.80 -21.92 -4.29
N LEU A 166 -3.07 -21.77 -4.67
CA LEU A 166 -3.54 -20.56 -5.35
C LEU A 166 -3.34 -19.29 -4.51
N ALA A 167 -3.64 -19.34 -3.21
CA ALA A 167 -3.41 -18.19 -2.33
C ALA A 167 -1.91 -17.87 -2.20
N GLU A 168 -1.06 -18.89 -2.06
CA GLU A 168 0.40 -18.71 -2.00
C GLU A 168 0.94 -18.06 -3.28
N LEU A 169 0.50 -18.50 -4.46
CA LEU A 169 0.88 -17.90 -5.74
C LEU A 169 0.49 -16.42 -5.84
N LEU A 170 -0.73 -16.06 -5.41
CA LEU A 170 -1.19 -14.68 -5.40
C LEU A 170 -0.39 -13.82 -4.40
N VAL A 171 -0.03 -14.37 -3.24
CA VAL A 171 0.85 -13.70 -2.28
C VAL A 171 2.24 -13.47 -2.87
N THR A 172 2.81 -14.46 -3.57
CA THR A 172 4.10 -14.31 -4.25
C THR A 172 4.05 -13.19 -5.29
N LEU A 173 3.05 -13.19 -6.18
CA LEU A 173 2.89 -12.14 -7.19
C LEU A 173 2.71 -10.76 -6.57
N ARG A 174 1.91 -10.65 -5.49
CA ARG A 174 1.76 -9.40 -4.74
C ARG A 174 3.10 -8.94 -4.17
N ALA A 175 3.82 -9.82 -3.47
CA ALA A 175 5.07 -9.50 -2.81
C ALA A 175 6.15 -9.04 -3.80
N GLU A 176 6.27 -9.72 -4.94
CA GLU A 176 7.21 -9.32 -5.99
C GLU A 176 6.81 -7.99 -6.64
N SER A 177 5.50 -7.74 -6.81
CA SER A 177 5.01 -6.46 -7.33
C SER A 177 5.33 -5.28 -6.41
N LEU A 178 5.21 -5.47 -5.10
CA LEU A 178 5.56 -4.44 -4.11
C LEU A 178 7.07 -4.26 -3.93
N SER A 179 7.82 -5.35 -4.08
CA SER A 179 9.30 -5.35 -3.97
C SER A 179 9.99 -4.71 -5.18
N ALA A 180 9.27 -4.54 -6.30
CA ALA A 180 9.79 -3.87 -7.47
C ALA A 180 10.12 -2.39 -7.13
N PRO A 181 11.30 -1.87 -7.55
CA PRO A 181 11.64 -0.45 -7.44
C PRO A 181 10.55 0.43 -8.07
N LYS A 182 10.30 1.62 -7.48
CA LYS A 182 9.21 2.53 -7.91
C LYS A 182 9.23 2.79 -9.43
N ASP A 183 10.42 3.02 -9.99
CA ASP A 183 10.69 3.25 -11.41
C ASP A 183 10.40 2.04 -12.32
N LYS A 184 10.39 0.82 -11.78
CA LYS A 184 10.13 -0.42 -12.52
C LYS A 184 8.70 -0.96 -12.36
N ARG A 185 7.89 -0.41 -11.44
CA ARG A 185 6.53 -0.92 -11.16
C ARG A 185 5.59 -0.79 -12.34
N SER A 186 5.65 0.34 -13.07
CA SER A 186 4.81 0.56 -14.25
C SER A 186 5.12 -0.47 -15.35
N GLU A 187 6.41 -0.75 -15.59
CA GLU A 187 6.83 -1.80 -16.53
C GLU A 187 6.33 -3.18 -16.10
N LEU A 188 6.41 -3.49 -14.80
CA LEU A 188 5.93 -4.75 -14.28
C LEU A 188 4.41 -4.92 -14.44
N ILE A 189 3.63 -3.90 -14.08
CA ILE A 189 2.17 -3.93 -14.23
C ILE A 189 1.80 -4.10 -15.71
N ARG A 190 2.53 -3.43 -16.61
CA ARG A 190 2.37 -3.60 -18.04
C ARG A 190 2.63 -5.05 -18.47
N LEU A 191 3.68 -5.68 -17.96
CA LEU A 191 4.01 -7.07 -18.28
C LEU A 191 2.97 -8.06 -17.74
N LEU A 192 2.51 -7.91 -16.50
CA LEU A 192 1.46 -8.76 -15.92
C LEU A 192 0.14 -8.66 -16.70
N SER A 193 -0.18 -7.46 -17.17
CA SER A 193 -1.38 -7.18 -17.95
C SER A 193 -1.28 -7.72 -19.37
N SER A 194 -0.14 -7.51 -20.05
CA SER A 194 0.06 -7.95 -21.44
C SER A 194 0.09 -9.46 -21.57
N GLU A 195 0.63 -10.16 -20.57
CA GLU A 195 0.65 -11.61 -20.52
C GLU A 195 -0.67 -12.22 -20.02
N ASP A 196 -1.66 -11.38 -19.64
CA ASP A 196 -2.93 -11.77 -19.04
C ASP A 196 -2.71 -12.75 -17.88
N ILE A 197 -2.16 -12.26 -16.76
CA ILE A 197 -1.82 -13.08 -15.59
C ILE A 197 -2.99 -13.94 -15.09
N PHE A 198 -4.23 -13.47 -15.24
CA PHE A 198 -5.42 -14.22 -14.84
C PHE A 198 -6.00 -15.12 -15.94
N SER A 199 -5.44 -15.13 -17.16
CA SER A 199 -5.92 -15.96 -18.29
C SER A 199 -7.43 -15.80 -18.56
N GLY A 200 -7.97 -14.58 -18.48
CA GLY A 200 -9.41 -14.32 -18.57
C GLY A 200 -10.26 -14.92 -17.43
N SER A 201 -9.64 -15.52 -16.41
CA SER A 201 -10.32 -16.17 -15.28
C SER A 201 -10.57 -15.22 -14.10
N LEU A 202 -10.28 -13.92 -14.23
CA LEU A 202 -10.47 -12.93 -13.16
C LEU A 202 -11.89 -12.97 -12.59
N ARG A 203 -12.92 -13.07 -13.45
CA ARG A 203 -14.31 -13.22 -13.00
C ARG A 203 -14.51 -14.44 -12.12
N ASN A 204 -13.99 -15.59 -12.52
CA ASN A 204 -14.11 -16.83 -11.75
C ASN A 204 -13.40 -16.68 -10.40
N LEU A 205 -12.20 -16.10 -10.40
CA LEU A 205 -11.41 -15.85 -9.21
C LEU A 205 -12.15 -14.92 -8.22
N LEU A 206 -12.78 -13.85 -8.70
CA LEU A 206 -13.54 -12.91 -7.85
C LEU A 206 -14.78 -13.55 -7.21
N THR A 207 -15.36 -14.59 -7.82
CA THR A 207 -16.53 -15.30 -7.26
C THR A 207 -16.18 -16.33 -6.17
N ILE A 208 -14.89 -16.64 -5.98
CA ILE A 208 -14.45 -17.60 -4.97
C ILE A 208 -14.74 -17.06 -3.58
N ARG A 209 -15.49 -17.82 -2.76
CA ARG A 209 -15.85 -17.41 -1.38
C ARG A 209 -14.72 -17.51 -0.36
N ASN A 210 -13.61 -18.16 -0.71
CA ASN A 210 -12.46 -18.30 0.18
C ASN A 210 -11.83 -16.93 0.48
N HIS A 211 -11.87 -16.50 1.74
CA HIS A 211 -11.39 -15.18 2.16
C HIS A 211 -9.89 -14.96 1.91
N SER A 212 -9.07 -16.00 2.05
CA SER A 212 -7.61 -15.91 1.79
C SER A 212 -7.34 -15.61 0.32
N ILE A 213 -8.01 -16.31 -0.60
CA ILE A 213 -7.90 -16.03 -2.02
C ILE A 213 -8.43 -14.64 -2.34
N LYS A 214 -9.61 -14.27 -1.82
CA LYS A 214 -10.21 -12.96 -2.09
C LYS A 214 -9.27 -11.83 -1.67
N SER A 215 -8.73 -11.87 -0.45
CA SER A 215 -7.86 -10.80 0.04
C SER A 215 -6.59 -10.69 -0.80
N CYS A 216 -5.95 -11.81 -1.15
CA CYS A 216 -4.73 -11.83 -1.97
C CYS A 216 -5.01 -11.38 -3.42
N LEU A 217 -6.11 -11.83 -4.00
CA LEU A 217 -6.55 -11.45 -5.34
C LEU A 217 -6.86 -9.96 -5.41
N LEU A 218 -7.67 -9.44 -4.49
CA LEU A 218 -8.05 -8.03 -4.46
C LEU A 218 -6.85 -7.13 -4.19
N ALA A 219 -5.88 -7.58 -3.38
CA ALA A 219 -4.62 -6.87 -3.21
C ALA A 219 -3.86 -6.75 -4.53
N LEU A 220 -3.72 -7.84 -5.29
CA LEU A 220 -3.07 -7.83 -6.59
C LEU A 220 -3.85 -6.98 -7.62
N VAL A 221 -5.18 -7.09 -7.65
CA VAL A 221 -6.06 -6.25 -8.50
C VAL A 221 -5.87 -4.77 -8.14
N SER A 222 -5.82 -4.42 -6.86
CA SER A 222 -5.56 -3.05 -6.41
C SER A 222 -4.21 -2.53 -6.89
N ILE A 223 -3.17 -3.37 -6.93
CA ILE A 223 -1.85 -3.01 -7.46
C ILE A 223 -1.92 -2.78 -8.98
N LEU A 224 -2.56 -3.68 -9.73
CA LEU A 224 -2.72 -3.53 -11.18
C LEU A 224 -3.49 -2.25 -11.53
N CYS A 225 -4.53 -1.90 -10.78
CA CYS A 225 -5.32 -0.69 -11.00
C CYS A 225 -4.55 0.61 -10.76
N SER A 226 -3.33 0.57 -10.18
CA SER A 226 -2.54 1.78 -9.99
C SER A 226 -2.09 2.43 -11.31
N GLU A 227 -1.93 1.65 -12.39
CA GLU A 227 -1.51 2.15 -13.70
C GLU A 227 -2.65 2.13 -14.71
N ASN A 228 -2.67 3.08 -15.66
CA ASN A 228 -3.67 3.14 -16.74
C ASN A 228 -3.80 1.80 -17.49
N HIS A 229 -2.67 1.17 -17.83
CA HIS A 229 -2.68 -0.10 -18.57
C HIS A 229 -3.31 -1.23 -17.74
N GLY A 230 -3.05 -1.27 -16.43
CA GLY A 230 -3.65 -2.26 -15.55
C GLY A 230 -5.14 -2.00 -15.30
N ARG A 231 -5.59 -0.73 -15.20
CA ARG A 231 -7.02 -0.39 -15.18
C ARG A 231 -7.75 -0.92 -16.42
N ASN A 232 -7.20 -0.63 -17.60
CA ASN A 232 -7.74 -1.11 -18.88
C ASN A 232 -7.79 -2.64 -18.93
N TYR A 233 -6.75 -3.32 -18.44
CA TYR A 233 -6.72 -4.78 -18.36
C TYR A 233 -7.81 -5.34 -17.44
N ILE A 234 -7.96 -4.80 -16.23
CA ILE A 234 -8.98 -5.26 -15.26
C ILE A 234 -10.41 -5.05 -15.79
N LEU A 235 -10.65 -3.96 -16.54
CA LEU A 235 -11.95 -3.68 -17.13
C LEU A 235 -12.19 -4.38 -18.48
N SER A 236 -11.16 -4.98 -19.08
CA SER A 236 -11.24 -5.57 -20.42
C SER A 236 -12.30 -6.68 -20.49
N GLY A 237 -13.29 -6.50 -21.37
CA GLY A 237 -14.31 -7.51 -21.70
C GLY A 237 -15.39 -7.77 -20.64
N TYR A 238 -15.24 -7.30 -19.39
CA TYR A 238 -16.16 -7.62 -18.28
C TYR A 238 -16.33 -6.49 -17.24
N SER A 239 -16.18 -5.22 -17.65
CA SER A 239 -16.23 -4.04 -16.77
C SER A 239 -17.35 -4.11 -15.74
N SER A 240 -18.60 -4.30 -16.18
CA SER A 240 -19.77 -4.31 -15.31
C SER A 240 -19.80 -5.42 -14.27
N THR A 241 -19.31 -6.61 -14.62
CA THR A 241 -19.27 -7.73 -13.67
C THR A 241 -18.18 -7.52 -12.63
N VAL A 242 -17.02 -7.01 -13.04
CA VAL A 242 -15.91 -6.71 -12.12
C VAL A 242 -16.30 -5.60 -11.16
N ILE A 243 -16.86 -4.49 -11.66
CA ILE A 243 -17.32 -3.36 -10.84
C ILE A 243 -18.39 -3.81 -9.84
N ALA A 244 -19.39 -4.58 -10.30
CA ALA A 244 -20.45 -5.10 -9.43
C ALA A 244 -19.89 -6.00 -8.31
N GLN A 245 -18.93 -6.86 -8.63
CA GLN A 245 -18.32 -7.74 -7.64
C GLN A 245 -17.46 -6.96 -6.64
N LEU A 246 -16.63 -6.02 -7.10
CA LEU A 246 -15.85 -5.14 -6.21
C LEU A 246 -16.78 -4.31 -5.30
N MET A 247 -17.87 -3.79 -5.84
CA MET A 247 -18.89 -3.07 -5.07
C MET A 247 -19.52 -3.96 -3.99
N ALA A 248 -19.84 -5.22 -4.32
CA ALA A 248 -20.35 -6.18 -3.36
C ALA A 248 -19.33 -6.45 -2.25
N GLU A 249 -18.05 -6.66 -2.58
CA GLU A 249 -17.00 -6.84 -1.56
C GLU A 249 -16.84 -5.61 -0.66
N VAL A 250 -17.01 -4.38 -1.17
CA VAL A 250 -16.97 -3.18 -0.33
C VAL A 250 -18.18 -3.10 0.62
N LYS A 251 -19.37 -3.51 0.17
CA LYS A 251 -20.62 -3.44 0.94
C LYS A 251 -20.81 -4.57 1.96
N GLU A 252 -20.40 -5.78 1.61
CA GLU A 252 -20.74 -7.01 2.35
C GLU A 252 -19.65 -7.43 3.35
N GLN A 253 -18.41 -6.98 3.15
CA GLN A 253 -17.30 -7.33 4.05
C GLN A 253 -17.36 -6.51 5.35
N GLU A 254 -16.75 -7.07 6.40
CA GLU A 254 -16.60 -6.40 7.68
C GLU A 254 -15.88 -5.05 7.54
N SER A 255 -16.37 -4.03 8.25
CA SER A 255 -15.85 -2.67 8.25
C SER A 255 -14.36 -2.65 8.61
N GLY A 256 -13.51 -2.13 7.73
CA GLY A 256 -12.06 -2.07 7.95
C GLY A 256 -11.30 -3.37 7.66
N SER A 257 -11.99 -4.45 7.28
CA SER A 257 -11.32 -5.71 6.92
C SER A 257 -10.33 -5.53 5.76
N VAL A 258 -9.32 -6.40 5.71
CA VAL A 258 -8.30 -6.40 4.65
C VAL A 258 -8.96 -6.48 3.26
N THR A 259 -9.95 -7.35 3.11
CA THR A 259 -10.72 -7.54 1.87
C THR A 259 -11.47 -6.27 1.47
N GLN A 260 -12.19 -5.64 2.40
CA GLN A 260 -12.91 -4.38 2.13
C GLN A 260 -11.93 -3.28 1.70
N ARG A 261 -10.80 -3.15 2.40
CA ARG A 261 -9.76 -2.17 2.08
C ARG A 261 -9.24 -2.33 0.65
N PHE A 262 -8.87 -3.55 0.24
CA PHE A 262 -8.36 -3.77 -1.11
C PHE A 262 -9.41 -3.58 -2.20
N ALA A 263 -10.65 -4.04 -1.97
CA ALA A 263 -11.75 -3.81 -2.90
C ALA A 263 -12.04 -2.31 -3.09
N LEU A 264 -12.04 -1.55 -1.98
CA LEU A 264 -12.25 -0.12 -1.98
C LEU A 264 -11.11 0.62 -2.71
N ALA A 265 -9.87 0.24 -2.45
CA ALA A 265 -8.73 0.81 -3.15
C ALA A 265 -8.78 0.52 -4.65
N ALA A 266 -9.16 -0.69 -5.06
CA ALA A 266 -9.34 -1.03 -6.46
C ALA A 266 -10.43 -0.16 -7.13
N LEU A 267 -11.61 -0.02 -6.50
CA LEU A 267 -12.68 0.85 -7.01
C LEU A 267 -12.25 2.33 -7.08
N SER A 268 -11.61 2.84 -6.04
CA SER A 268 -11.09 4.22 -6.02
C SER A 268 -10.14 4.46 -7.20
N LYS A 269 -9.20 3.55 -7.44
CA LYS A 269 -8.25 3.65 -8.55
C LYS A 269 -8.93 3.53 -9.91
N LEU A 270 -9.86 2.59 -10.08
CA LEU A 270 -10.63 2.43 -11.32
C LEU A 270 -11.48 3.66 -11.64
N SER A 271 -12.07 4.29 -10.63
CA SER A 271 -12.90 5.50 -10.78
C SER A 271 -12.10 6.77 -11.14
N TYR A 272 -10.77 6.73 -11.07
CA TYR A 272 -9.94 7.93 -11.28
C TYR A 272 -9.95 8.38 -12.74
N THR A 273 -9.87 7.47 -13.71
CA THR A 273 -9.82 7.83 -15.15
C THR A 273 -11.06 7.44 -15.94
N GLU A 274 -11.88 6.53 -15.42
CA GLU A 274 -12.91 5.85 -16.21
C GLU A 274 -14.33 6.34 -15.90
N ASP A 275 -14.90 7.17 -16.77
CA ASP A 275 -16.28 7.69 -16.62
C ASP A 275 -17.34 6.57 -16.60
N GLU A 276 -17.08 5.45 -17.30
CA GLU A 276 -17.95 4.27 -17.28
C GLU A 276 -18.06 3.68 -15.85
N VAL A 277 -16.94 3.63 -15.11
CA VAL A 277 -16.92 3.12 -13.73
C VAL A 277 -17.75 4.03 -12.83
N CYS A 278 -17.56 5.34 -12.95
CA CYS A 278 -18.30 6.33 -12.17
C CYS A 278 -19.81 6.31 -12.47
N SER A 279 -20.18 6.13 -13.74
CA SER A 279 -21.57 6.02 -14.18
C SER A 279 -22.25 4.79 -13.56
N GLN A 280 -21.63 3.62 -13.64
CA GLN A 280 -22.20 2.39 -13.07
C GLN A 280 -22.33 2.44 -11.55
N LEU A 281 -21.33 2.99 -10.84
CA LEU A 281 -21.42 3.16 -9.39
C LEU A 281 -22.52 4.15 -9.01
N THR A 282 -22.71 5.22 -9.79
CA THR A 282 -23.78 6.19 -9.58
C THR A 282 -25.16 5.56 -9.78
N GLU A 283 -25.36 4.82 -10.87
CA GLU A 283 -26.61 4.07 -11.15
C GLU A 283 -26.96 3.05 -10.06
N ALA A 284 -25.95 2.50 -9.39
CA ALA A 284 -26.11 1.57 -8.27
C ALA A 284 -26.39 2.26 -6.91
N ASN A 285 -26.69 3.57 -6.90
CA ASN A 285 -26.85 4.41 -5.70
C ASN A 285 -25.65 4.31 -4.74
N PHE A 286 -24.44 4.14 -5.28
CA PHE A 286 -23.25 3.93 -4.45
C PHE A 286 -22.84 5.21 -3.71
N ILE A 287 -23.11 6.40 -4.27
CA ILE A 287 -22.80 7.70 -3.64
C ILE A 287 -23.50 7.84 -2.28
N GLU A 288 -24.82 7.61 -2.22
CA GLU A 288 -25.57 7.70 -0.97
C GLU A 288 -25.06 6.69 0.07
N TRP A 289 -24.81 5.46 -0.38
CA TRP A 289 -24.27 4.42 0.49
C TRP A 289 -22.89 4.80 1.03
N LEU A 290 -21.99 5.31 0.19
CA LEU A 290 -20.64 5.71 0.55
C LEU A 290 -20.65 6.85 1.59
N ILE A 291 -21.50 7.85 1.40
CA ILE A 291 -21.64 8.97 2.34
C ILE A 291 -22.25 8.50 3.66
N LYS A 292 -23.46 7.93 3.62
CA LYS A 292 -24.26 7.68 4.83
C LYS A 292 -23.82 6.42 5.56
N SER A 293 -23.65 5.33 4.82
CA SER A 293 -23.46 3.99 5.39
C SER A 293 -22.01 3.73 5.76
N MET A 294 -21.07 4.26 4.99
CA MET A 294 -19.64 4.05 5.18
C MET A 294 -19.00 5.25 5.88
N LEU A 295 -18.80 6.39 5.21
CA LEU A 295 -18.02 7.50 5.75
C LEU A 295 -18.65 8.12 7.01
N TYR A 296 -19.93 8.50 6.99
CA TYR A 296 -20.57 9.13 8.14
C TYR A 296 -20.67 8.20 9.35
N ASN A 297 -21.11 6.95 9.14
CA ASN A 297 -21.21 5.98 10.23
C ASN A 297 -19.83 5.60 10.80
N GLN A 298 -18.78 5.50 9.97
CA GLN A 298 -17.46 5.10 10.46
C GLN A 298 -16.75 6.25 11.16
N ILE A 299 -16.80 7.45 10.57
CA ILE A 299 -16.03 8.60 11.05
C ILE A 299 -16.79 9.32 12.17
N VAL A 300 -18.03 9.76 11.92
CA VAL A 300 -18.80 10.60 12.86
C VAL A 300 -19.40 9.79 14.00
N ARG A 301 -19.92 8.58 13.71
CA ARG A 301 -20.42 7.68 14.77
C ARG A 301 -19.31 6.86 15.45
N LYS A 302 -18.04 7.12 15.11
CA LYS A 302 -16.85 6.56 15.76
C LYS A 302 -16.84 5.03 15.78
N SER A 303 -17.29 4.40 14.69
CA SER A 303 -17.15 2.95 14.55
C SER A 303 -15.69 2.62 14.29
N PRO A 304 -15.06 1.70 15.06
CA PRO A 304 -13.66 1.36 14.90
C PRO A 304 -13.40 0.88 13.48
N THR A 305 -12.66 1.66 12.70
CA THR A 305 -12.36 1.40 11.30
C THR A 305 -10.94 1.87 10.99
N HIS A 306 -10.27 1.13 10.11
CA HIS A 306 -8.92 1.46 9.69
C HIS A 306 -8.89 2.78 8.87
N PRO A 307 -7.94 3.72 9.12
CA PRO A 307 -7.88 5.02 8.43
C PRO A 307 -7.87 4.94 6.90
N PHE A 308 -7.25 3.90 6.35
CA PHE A 308 -7.28 3.54 4.93
C PHE A 308 -8.69 3.59 4.31
N VAL A 309 -9.72 3.15 5.04
CA VAL A 309 -11.12 3.18 4.56
C VAL A 309 -11.61 4.61 4.39
N HIS A 310 -11.20 5.53 5.28
CA HIS A 310 -11.55 6.94 5.19
C HIS A 310 -10.85 7.60 4.00
N ILE A 311 -9.57 7.29 3.78
CA ILE A 311 -8.77 7.84 2.67
C ILE A 311 -9.35 7.39 1.33
N PHE A 312 -9.44 6.09 1.08
CA PHE A 312 -9.92 5.58 -0.20
C PHE A 312 -11.43 5.74 -0.40
N GLY A 313 -12.21 5.76 0.68
CA GLY A 313 -13.64 6.07 0.61
C GLY A 313 -13.90 7.52 0.21
N SER A 314 -13.13 8.46 0.77
CA SER A 314 -13.23 9.88 0.42
C SER A 314 -12.69 10.15 -0.98
N ALA A 315 -11.59 9.52 -1.38
CA ALA A 315 -11.05 9.63 -2.73
C ALA A 315 -12.02 9.06 -3.80
N LEU A 316 -12.60 7.89 -3.56
CA LEU A 316 -13.63 7.33 -4.42
C LEU A 316 -14.85 8.27 -4.53
N LEU A 317 -15.29 8.85 -3.41
CA LEU A 317 -16.39 9.82 -3.45
C LEU A 317 -16.02 11.06 -4.27
N ALA A 318 -14.82 11.60 -4.09
CA ALA A 318 -14.34 12.76 -4.83
C ALA A 318 -14.32 12.47 -6.34
N ASN A 319 -13.83 11.30 -6.74
CA ASN A 319 -13.87 10.86 -8.14
C ASN A 319 -15.33 10.81 -8.62
N LEU A 320 -16.21 10.07 -7.94
CA LEU A 320 -17.61 9.93 -8.34
C LEU A 320 -18.31 11.28 -8.55
N LEU A 321 -18.16 12.21 -7.60
CA LEU A 321 -18.81 13.51 -7.67
C LEU A 321 -18.19 14.44 -8.72
N ASN A 322 -16.92 14.25 -9.07
CA ASN A 322 -16.27 15.09 -10.07
C ASN A 322 -16.65 14.71 -11.51
N PHE A 323 -17.08 13.47 -11.76
CA PHE A 323 -17.55 13.04 -13.08
C PHE A 323 -18.99 13.50 -13.40
N PRO A 324 -19.36 13.64 -14.70
CA PRO A 324 -20.70 14.12 -15.10
C PRO A 324 -21.85 13.34 -14.47
N ALA A 325 -21.74 12.02 -14.37
CA ALA A 325 -22.76 11.17 -13.75
C ALA A 325 -23.03 11.56 -12.28
N GLY A 326 -21.98 11.75 -11.47
CA GLY A 326 -22.12 12.14 -10.07
C GLY A 326 -22.58 13.60 -9.89
N ARG A 327 -22.15 14.52 -10.75
CA ARG A 327 -22.67 15.90 -10.75
C ARG A 327 -24.18 15.92 -11.03
N ASN A 328 -24.62 15.17 -12.04
CA ASN A 328 -26.03 14.99 -12.35
C ASN A 328 -26.80 14.31 -11.20
N TYR A 329 -26.16 13.36 -10.50
CA TYR A 329 -26.72 12.75 -9.31
C TYR A 329 -27.04 13.81 -8.24
N ILE A 330 -26.09 14.69 -7.89
CA ILE A 330 -26.33 15.75 -6.91
C ILE A 330 -27.47 16.67 -7.39
N LEU A 331 -27.43 17.13 -8.64
CA LEU A 331 -28.41 18.11 -9.15
C LEU A 331 -29.84 17.60 -9.19
N HIS A 332 -30.04 16.30 -9.43
CA HIS A 332 -31.37 15.76 -9.72
C HIS A 332 -31.90 14.76 -8.69
N TYR A 333 -31.03 14.13 -7.91
CA TYR A 333 -31.41 13.00 -7.05
C TYR A 333 -30.89 13.13 -5.62
N GLY A 334 -29.66 13.60 -5.44
CA GLY A 334 -29.01 13.73 -4.15
C GLY A 334 -29.27 15.11 -3.57
N GLU A 335 -30.29 15.25 -2.72
CA GLU A 335 -30.62 16.49 -1.99
C GLU A 335 -29.35 17.28 -1.59
N PRO A 336 -28.94 18.33 -2.34
CA PRO A 336 -27.58 18.86 -2.28
C PRO A 336 -27.21 19.37 -0.88
N ASN A 337 -28.16 20.03 -0.22
CA ASN A 337 -27.99 20.55 1.14
C ASN A 337 -27.79 19.44 2.18
N VAL A 338 -28.42 18.28 1.98
CA VAL A 338 -28.26 17.13 2.87
C VAL A 338 -26.90 16.50 2.65
N ILE A 339 -26.47 16.31 1.40
CA ILE A 339 -25.13 15.82 1.06
C ILE A 339 -24.07 16.76 1.65
N LEU A 340 -24.19 18.06 1.42
CA LEU A 340 -23.27 19.08 1.92
C LEU A 340 -23.16 19.04 3.44
N ARG A 341 -24.29 18.90 4.15
CA ARG A 341 -24.28 18.76 5.62
C ARG A 341 -23.53 17.52 6.08
N TYR A 342 -23.77 16.36 5.46
CA TYR A 342 -23.03 15.14 5.77
C TYR A 342 -21.53 15.32 5.56
N LEU A 343 -21.11 15.92 4.44
CA LEU A 343 -19.70 16.15 4.13
C LEU A 343 -19.04 17.09 5.14
N LEU A 344 -19.73 18.18 5.54
CA LEU A 344 -19.24 19.12 6.55
C LEU A 344 -19.15 18.49 7.94
N ASP A 345 -20.07 17.59 8.30
CA ASP A 345 -19.99 16.87 9.57
C ASP A 345 -18.79 15.91 9.57
N ILE A 346 -18.52 15.23 8.44
CA ILE A 346 -17.38 14.29 8.32
C ILE A 346 -16.04 15.04 8.37
N VAL A 347 -15.88 16.14 7.62
CA VAL A 347 -14.57 16.81 7.45
C VAL A 347 -14.04 17.42 8.75
N LYS A 348 -14.93 17.74 9.71
CA LYS A 348 -14.55 18.33 11.02
C LYS A 348 -14.03 17.30 12.01
N GLU A 349 -14.12 16.01 11.72
CA GLU A 349 -13.75 15.00 12.69
C GLU A 349 -12.23 15.03 12.96
N PRO A 350 -11.81 15.11 14.24
CA PRO A 350 -10.43 15.45 14.61
C PRO A 350 -9.41 14.35 14.31
N MET A 351 -9.86 13.12 14.03
CA MET A 351 -9.00 11.97 13.73
C MET A 351 -8.97 11.64 12.24
N LEU A 352 -9.57 12.49 11.40
CA LEU A 352 -9.62 12.27 9.96
C LEU A 352 -8.25 12.59 9.33
N PRO A 353 -7.65 11.68 8.53
CA PRO A 353 -6.38 11.94 7.85
C PRO A 353 -6.46 13.13 6.89
N ALA A 354 -5.34 13.84 6.73
CA ALA A 354 -5.25 15.00 5.83
C ALA A 354 -5.72 14.70 4.41
N GLU A 355 -5.36 13.54 3.86
CA GLU A 355 -5.72 13.11 2.50
C GLU A 355 -7.22 12.90 2.36
N ALA A 356 -7.88 12.39 3.40
CA ALA A 356 -9.32 12.21 3.42
C ALA A 356 -10.03 13.57 3.53
N ILE A 357 -9.54 14.50 4.37
CA ILE A 357 -10.05 15.88 4.47
C ILE A 357 -10.02 16.55 3.10
N CYS A 358 -8.86 16.51 2.47
CA CYS A 358 -8.62 17.03 1.14
C CYS A 358 -9.64 16.53 0.09
N ALA A 359 -9.80 15.21 -0.01
CA ALA A 359 -10.77 14.60 -0.93
C ALA A 359 -12.22 15.03 -0.61
N LEU A 360 -12.58 15.14 0.67
CA LEU A 360 -13.90 15.62 1.09
C LEU A 360 -14.11 17.10 0.78
N LEU A 361 -13.07 17.95 0.84
CA LEU A 361 -13.18 19.36 0.46
C LEU A 361 -13.48 19.52 -1.04
N ILE A 362 -12.98 18.63 -1.90
CA ILE A 362 -13.37 18.55 -3.32
C ILE A 362 -14.87 18.20 -3.44
N CYS A 363 -15.32 17.22 -2.66
CA CYS A 363 -16.73 16.83 -2.60
C CYS A 363 -17.63 18.01 -2.15
N VAL A 364 -17.18 18.75 -1.13
CA VAL A 364 -17.85 19.95 -0.60
C VAL A 364 -17.92 21.02 -1.69
N SER A 365 -16.82 21.32 -2.38
CA SER A 365 -16.79 22.27 -3.50
C SER A 365 -17.84 21.92 -4.57
N THR A 366 -17.88 20.64 -4.95
CA THR A 366 -18.84 20.12 -5.94
C THR A 366 -20.28 20.25 -5.46
N ALA A 367 -20.59 19.82 -4.23
CA ALA A 367 -21.93 19.91 -3.67
C ALA A 367 -22.38 21.38 -3.52
N MET A 368 -21.49 22.28 -3.10
CA MET A 368 -21.78 23.72 -2.99
C MET A 368 -22.16 24.34 -4.32
N SER A 369 -21.54 23.93 -5.43
CA SER A 369 -21.88 24.42 -6.77
C SER A 369 -23.33 24.10 -7.19
N ALA A 370 -23.94 23.09 -6.55
CA ALA A 370 -25.32 22.66 -6.77
C ALA A 370 -26.32 23.22 -5.74
N CYS A 371 -25.86 23.95 -4.72
CA CYS A 371 -26.70 24.52 -3.67
C CYS A 371 -27.08 25.99 -3.96
N ASP A 372 -28.21 26.43 -3.41
CA ASP A 372 -28.63 27.84 -3.46
C ASP A 372 -27.72 28.74 -2.60
N SER A 373 -27.62 30.03 -2.97
CA SER A 373 -26.70 30.99 -2.34
C SER A 373 -26.92 31.23 -0.83
N ALA A 374 -28.08 30.89 -0.29
CA ALA A 374 -28.42 31.06 1.12
C ALA A 374 -27.59 30.17 2.07
N ASP A 375 -27.20 28.97 1.62
CA ASP A 375 -26.49 28.00 2.45
C ASP A 375 -24.99 28.31 2.61
N TYR A 376 -24.46 29.25 1.83
CA TYR A 376 -23.04 29.58 1.80
C TYR A 376 -22.49 30.11 3.13
N SER A 377 -23.29 30.92 3.84
CA SER A 377 -22.89 31.50 5.12
C SER A 377 -22.64 30.44 6.18
N ASN A 378 -23.41 29.35 6.15
CA ASN A 378 -23.20 28.23 7.06
C ASN A 378 -21.92 27.49 6.70
N VAL A 379 -21.72 27.18 5.41
CA VAL A 379 -20.49 26.52 4.94
C VAL A 379 -19.24 27.32 5.32
N GLU A 380 -19.24 28.64 5.08
CA GLU A 380 -18.12 29.51 5.42
C GLU A 380 -17.76 29.41 6.91
N ARG A 381 -18.76 29.44 7.79
CA ARG A 381 -18.57 29.28 9.23
C ARG A 381 -17.92 27.93 9.56
N GLU A 382 -18.43 26.85 8.98
CA GLU A 382 -17.91 25.50 9.21
C GLU A 382 -16.48 25.31 8.68
N ILE A 383 -16.12 25.90 7.54
CA ILE A 383 -14.76 25.86 7.00
C ILE A 383 -13.79 26.67 7.88
N ARG A 384 -14.22 27.82 8.41
CA ARG A 384 -13.38 28.59 9.36
C ARG A 384 -13.12 27.83 10.65
N GLU A 385 -14.12 27.13 11.16
CA GLU A 385 -13.97 26.24 12.32
C GLU A 385 -12.99 25.09 12.02
N LEU A 386 -13.11 24.46 10.84
CA LEU A 386 -12.17 23.44 10.40
C LEU A 386 -10.72 23.96 10.38
N ILE A 387 -10.46 25.14 9.80
CA ILE A 387 -9.12 25.74 9.79
C ILE A 387 -8.59 25.92 11.21
N SER A 388 -9.41 26.45 12.12
CA SER A 388 -9.01 26.66 13.53
C SER A 388 -8.64 25.35 14.20
N ASN A 389 -9.46 24.32 14.06
CA ASN A 389 -9.22 23.00 14.66
C ASN A 389 -8.01 22.30 14.04
N TYR A 390 -7.81 22.44 12.72
CA TYR A 390 -6.72 21.80 12.01
C TYR A 390 -5.36 22.44 12.31
N GLN A 391 -5.34 23.76 12.57
CA GLN A 391 -4.13 24.48 12.96
C GLN A 391 -3.53 23.98 14.28
N GLU A 392 -4.36 23.44 15.19
CA GLU A 392 -3.92 22.89 16.47
C GLU A 392 -3.27 21.49 16.35
N ARG A 393 -3.32 20.84 15.17
CA ARG A 393 -2.70 19.53 14.95
C ARG A 393 -1.18 19.64 14.82
N THR A 394 -0.45 19.00 15.73
CA THR A 394 1.03 19.03 15.78
C THR A 394 1.72 17.86 15.10
N ASP A 395 0.96 16.83 14.76
CA ASP A 395 1.40 15.54 14.22
C ASP A 395 1.45 15.48 12.69
N GLU A 396 0.80 16.42 12.01
CA GLU A 396 0.69 16.45 10.54
C GLU A 396 1.91 17.09 9.86
N ASN A 397 2.25 16.57 8.67
CA ASN A 397 3.28 17.16 7.79
C ASN A 397 2.87 18.58 7.36
N GLU A 398 3.79 19.54 7.42
CA GLU A 398 3.56 20.94 7.01
C GLU A 398 3.10 21.05 5.54
N GLU A 399 3.54 20.15 4.67
CA GLU A 399 3.07 20.09 3.28
C GLU A 399 1.57 19.74 3.21
N MET A 400 1.12 18.75 3.97
CA MET A 400 -0.29 18.36 4.05
C MET A 400 -1.15 19.44 4.70
N LYS A 401 -0.62 20.15 5.71
CA LYS A 401 -1.30 21.31 6.30
C LYS A 401 -1.50 22.43 5.29
N SER A 402 -0.44 22.77 4.54
CA SER A 402 -0.51 23.76 3.47
C SER A 402 -1.59 23.40 2.46
N LEU A 403 -1.69 22.11 2.11
CA LEU A 403 -2.67 21.58 1.16
C LEU A 403 -4.11 21.73 1.64
N VAL A 404 -4.39 21.32 2.89
CA VAL A 404 -5.71 21.48 3.52
C VAL A 404 -6.09 22.96 3.60
N PHE A 405 -5.15 23.84 3.98
CA PHE A 405 -5.41 25.28 4.04
C PHE A 405 -5.64 25.90 2.66
N ALA A 406 -4.93 25.46 1.62
CA ALA A 406 -5.15 25.89 0.24
C ALA A 406 -6.57 25.50 -0.23
N ALA A 407 -6.97 24.25 0.01
CA ALA A 407 -8.32 23.78 -0.30
C ALA A 407 -9.41 24.56 0.47
N CYS A 408 -9.23 24.79 1.77
CA CYS A 408 -10.16 25.61 2.56
C CYS A 408 -10.24 27.05 2.04
N THR A 409 -9.11 27.64 1.66
CA THR A 409 -9.04 29.00 1.11
C THR A 409 -9.78 29.09 -0.23
N ALA A 410 -9.61 28.10 -1.10
CA ALA A 410 -10.33 28.01 -2.38
C ALA A 410 -11.85 28.01 -2.15
N LEU A 411 -12.34 27.20 -1.19
CA LEU A 411 -13.75 27.19 -0.81
C LEU A 411 -14.21 28.55 -0.27
N LEU A 412 -13.45 29.21 0.59
CA LEU A 412 -13.82 30.53 1.09
C LEU A 412 -13.88 31.59 -0.03
N GLN A 413 -13.04 31.43 -1.06
CA GLN A 413 -12.99 32.31 -2.23
C GLN A 413 -13.99 31.93 -3.33
N LYS A 414 -14.83 30.91 -3.14
CA LYS A 414 -15.77 30.39 -4.16
C LYS A 414 -15.06 29.88 -5.41
N GLN A 415 -13.81 29.45 -5.29
CA GLN A 415 -13.07 28.86 -6.39
C GLN A 415 -13.34 27.35 -6.43
N PRO A 416 -13.59 26.78 -7.62
CA PRO A 416 -13.69 25.34 -7.76
C PRO A 416 -12.37 24.70 -7.39
N ILE A 417 -12.43 23.58 -6.65
CA ILE A 417 -11.27 22.73 -6.40
C ILE A 417 -11.35 21.60 -7.40
N GLU A 418 -10.41 21.55 -8.33
CA GLU A 418 -10.34 20.45 -9.29
C GLU A 418 -9.29 19.44 -8.83
N PRO A 419 -9.60 18.12 -8.81
CA PRO A 419 -8.57 17.11 -8.68
C PRO A 419 -7.67 17.18 -9.92
N ARG A 420 -6.35 17.01 -9.76
CA ARG A 420 -5.53 16.71 -10.95
C ARG A 420 -5.94 15.31 -11.37
N LEU A 421 -6.68 15.25 -12.45
CA LEU A 421 -6.84 14.03 -13.23
C LEU A 421 -5.63 14.04 -14.15
N GLY A 422 -4.87 12.94 -14.22
CA GLY A 422 -3.64 12.79 -15.02
C GLY A 422 -3.86 12.89 -16.54
N ARG A 423 -4.53 13.94 -17.00
CA ARG A 423 -4.55 14.41 -18.37
C ARG A 423 -3.24 15.15 -18.58
N GLU A 424 -2.53 14.75 -19.63
CA GLU A 424 -1.34 15.45 -20.11
C GLU A 424 -1.62 16.96 -20.15
N GLU A 425 -0.66 17.74 -19.62
CA GLU A 425 -0.73 19.18 -19.40
C GLU A 425 -1.35 19.94 -20.59
N GLU A 426 -2.63 20.33 -20.47
CA GLU A 426 -3.17 21.47 -21.20
C GLU A 426 -3.27 22.64 -20.22
N GLU A 427 -2.25 23.52 -20.23
CA GLU A 427 -2.19 24.77 -19.47
C GLU A 427 -3.31 25.74 -19.88
N THR A 428 -4.56 25.49 -19.49
CA THR A 428 -5.64 26.48 -19.65
C THR A 428 -6.76 26.35 -18.61
N SER A 429 -6.52 26.73 -17.35
CA SER A 429 -7.58 27.37 -16.53
C SER A 429 -7.04 28.03 -15.26
N SER A 430 -7.86 28.93 -14.67
CA SER A 430 -7.61 29.62 -13.41
C SER A 430 -8.02 28.80 -12.16
N SER A 431 -8.10 27.47 -12.25
CA SER A 431 -8.42 26.60 -11.12
C SER A 431 -7.20 26.36 -10.24
N ILE A 432 -7.39 26.27 -8.92
CA ILE A 432 -6.33 25.77 -8.04
C ILE A 432 -6.32 24.25 -8.20
N GLU A 433 -5.29 23.75 -8.88
CA GLU A 433 -4.98 22.32 -8.92
C GLU A 433 -4.35 21.92 -7.59
N VAL A 434 -5.01 21.07 -6.81
CA VAL A 434 -4.54 20.77 -5.44
C VAL A 434 -3.98 19.34 -5.32
N PHE A 435 -4.37 18.37 -6.15
CA PHE A 435 -4.02 16.95 -5.87
C PHE A 435 -3.58 16.16 -7.07
N ASP A 436 -2.33 15.69 -7.07
CA ASP A 436 -2.01 14.41 -7.72
C ASP A 436 -2.45 13.29 -6.79
N PHE A 437 -3.56 12.62 -7.14
CA PHE A 437 -3.84 11.29 -6.58
C PHE A 437 -3.04 10.24 -7.34
N GLU A 438 -1.72 10.45 -7.51
CA GLU A 438 -0.82 9.33 -7.75
C GLU A 438 -0.93 8.44 -6.51
N CYS A 439 -1.71 7.37 -6.67
CA CYS A 439 -2.06 6.41 -5.63
C CYS A 439 -0.85 5.64 -5.11
N PHE A 440 0.14 6.29 -4.49
CA PHE A 440 1.28 5.60 -3.88
C PHE A 440 1.98 6.41 -2.78
N THR A 441 1.77 5.98 -1.55
CA THR A 441 2.87 5.27 -0.90
C THR A 441 2.42 3.84 -0.62
N ASP A 442 3.00 2.88 -1.33
CA ASP A 442 2.89 1.46 -0.99
C ASP A 442 3.34 1.16 0.45
N GLU A 443 3.95 2.13 1.13
CA GLU A 443 4.27 2.09 2.56
C GLU A 443 3.02 1.79 3.41
N ILE A 444 1.86 2.35 3.08
CA ILE A 444 0.61 2.05 3.81
C ILE A 444 0.13 0.61 3.53
N LEU A 445 0.44 0.04 2.35
CA LEU A 445 0.15 -1.35 2.01
C LEU A 445 1.17 -2.35 2.59
N LEU A 446 2.31 -1.85 3.08
CA LEU A 446 3.37 -2.62 3.73
C LEU A 446 3.21 -2.69 5.26
N GLU A 447 2.37 -1.83 5.86
CA GLU A 447 2.09 -1.80 7.31
C GLU A 447 1.00 -2.80 7.78
N THR A 448 0.52 -3.70 6.90
CA THR A 448 -0.36 -4.82 7.30
C THR A 448 0.39 -6.10 7.57
#